data_AF-A0A3M7KKB0-F1
#
_entry.id   AF-A0A3M7KKB0-F1
#
_cell.length_a   1.000
_cell.length_b   1.000
_cell.length_c   1.000
_cell.angle_alpha   90.00
_cell.angle_beta   90.00
_cell.angle_gamma   90.00
#
_symmetry.space_group_name_H-M   'P 1'
#
loop_
_entity.id
_entity.type
_entity.pdbx_description
1 polymer ?
#
loop_
_entity_poly.entity_id
_entity_poly.type
_entity_poly.pdbx_seq_one_letter_code
_entity_poly.pdbx_strand_id
1 'polypeptide(L)'
;MLKNKLKNYLHLHLLVFIAGFTAILGELISINAVSLVWFRMVIASVLILLFIKFRKINITINFKTLVKFSVAGILIALHWITFFESIKQSNISIALAMFSTGAFFAALIEPLFFK
;
A
#
# COMPACT_ATOMS: atom_id res chain seq x y z
N MET A 1 -30.54 2.40 -6.96
CA MET A 1 -29.29 1.72 -7.34
C MET A 1 -28.23 2.62 -8.00
N LEU A 2 -28.56 3.80 -8.56
CA LEU A 2 -27.60 4.71 -9.23
C LEU A 2 -26.90 5.73 -8.31
N LYS A 3 -27.52 6.14 -7.19
CA LYS A 3 -27.00 7.19 -6.27
C LYS A 3 -25.64 6.84 -5.64
N ASN A 4 -25.32 5.54 -5.51
CA ASN A 4 -24.04 5.07 -4.97
C ASN A 4 -22.89 5.12 -5.97
N LYS A 5 -23.14 5.19 -7.29
CA LYS A 5 -22.05 5.21 -8.28
C LYS A 5 -21.24 6.49 -8.17
N LEU A 6 -21.90 7.65 -8.13
CA LEU A 6 -21.19 8.94 -8.04
C LEU A 6 -20.40 9.07 -6.75
N LYS A 7 -20.98 8.67 -5.60
CA LYS A 7 -20.28 8.67 -4.31
C LYS A 7 -19.04 7.77 -4.35
N ASN A 8 -19.15 6.55 -4.89
CA ASN A 8 -18.01 5.64 -4.99
C ASN A 8 -16.94 6.13 -5.96
N TYR A 9 -17.33 6.71 -7.10
CA TYR A 9 -16.39 7.32 -8.04
C TYR A 9 -15.63 8.50 -7.40
N LEU A 10 -16.32 9.35 -6.65
CA LEU A 10 -15.67 10.45 -5.92
C LEU A 10 -14.70 9.93 -4.85
N HIS A 11 -15.06 8.86 -4.11
CA HIS A 11 -14.14 8.23 -3.17
C HIS A 11 -12.91 7.67 -3.90
N LEU A 12 -13.10 7.01 -5.04
CA LEU A 12 -11.99 6.47 -5.83
C LEU A 12 -11.07 7.58 -6.34
N HIS A 13 -11.61 8.66 -6.91
CA HIS A 13 -10.82 9.80 -7.36
C HIS A 13 -10.05 10.45 -6.22
N LEU A 14 -10.66 10.60 -5.05
CA LEU A 14 -10.00 11.13 -3.87
C LEU A 14 -8.87 10.19 -3.38
N LEU A 15 -9.09 8.88 -3.42
CA LEU A 15 -8.07 7.89 -3.07
C LEU A 15 -6.88 7.94 -4.04
N VAL A 16 -7.15 7.98 -5.34
CA VAL A 16 -6.13 8.11 -6.40
C VAL A 16 -5.37 9.42 -6.26
N PHE A 17 -6.07 10.51 -5.96
CA PHE A 17 -5.47 11.82 -5.72
C PHE A 17 -4.48 11.77 -4.54
N ILE A 18 -4.89 11.26 -3.38
CA ILE A 18 -4.02 11.09 -2.21
C ILE A 18 -2.85 10.15 -2.52
N ALA A 19 -3.10 9.05 -3.24
CA ALA A 19 -2.06 8.12 -3.66
C ALA A 19 -1.01 8.81 -4.56
N GLY A 20 -1.42 9.71 -5.46
CA GLY A 20 -0.52 10.49 -6.31
C GLY A 20 0.48 11.35 -5.53
N PHE A 21 0.04 11.98 -4.43
CA PHE A 21 0.94 12.74 -3.55
C PHE A 21 1.93 11.88 -2.79
N THR A 22 1.63 10.60 -2.62
CA THR A 22 2.46 9.70 -1.79
C THR A 22 3.88 9.57 -2.35
N ALA A 23 4.03 9.51 -3.67
CA ALA A 23 5.34 9.46 -4.32
C ALA A 23 6.12 10.77 -4.17
N ILE A 24 5.42 11.91 -4.33
CA ILE A 24 5.99 13.26 -4.19
C ILE A 24 6.50 13.46 -2.76
N LEU A 25 5.68 13.15 -1.75
CA LEU A 25 6.08 13.25 -0.35
C LEU A 25 7.23 12.29 -0.02
N GLY A 26 7.25 11.08 -0.59
CA GLY A 26 8.33 10.13 -0.40
C GLY A 26 9.69 10.62 -0.91
N GLU A 27 9.70 11.33 -2.04
CA GLU A 27 10.89 11.96 -2.62
C GLU A 27 11.36 13.16 -1.77
N LEU A 28 10.43 14.00 -1.31
CA LEU A 28 10.76 15.19 -0.50
C LEU A 28 11.33 14.87 0.88
N ILE A 29 11.04 13.67 1.41
CA ILE A 29 11.49 13.26 2.73
C ILE A 29 12.93 12.71 2.68
N SER A 30 13.83 13.33 3.46
CA SER A 30 15.28 13.07 3.41
C SER A 30 15.73 11.73 4.03
N ILE A 31 14.91 11.07 4.84
CA ILE A 31 15.28 9.76 5.43
C ILE A 31 15.31 8.65 4.36
N ASN A 32 16.06 7.58 4.60
CA ASN A 32 16.13 6.45 3.66
C ASN A 32 14.75 5.75 3.48
N ALA A 33 14.58 4.99 2.39
CA ALA A 33 13.30 4.34 2.08
C ALA A 33 12.85 3.34 3.15
N VAL A 34 13.80 2.57 3.72
CA VAL A 34 13.51 1.56 4.75
C VAL A 34 12.94 2.22 6.01
N SER A 35 13.60 3.25 6.53
CA SER A 35 13.14 4.03 7.68
C SER A 35 11.82 4.73 7.39
N LEU A 36 11.65 5.28 6.17
CA LEU A 36 10.39 5.93 5.78
C LEU A 36 9.21 4.97 5.86
N VAL A 37 9.34 3.76 5.28
CA VAL A 37 8.28 2.74 5.36
C VAL A 37 8.08 2.28 6.79
N TRP A 38 9.17 2.07 7.55
CA TRP A 38 9.09 1.65 8.94
C TRP A 38 8.27 2.61 9.80
N PHE A 39 8.57 3.92 9.74
CA PHE A 39 7.82 4.93 10.49
C PHE A 39 6.34 4.98 10.07
N ARG A 40 6.06 4.89 8.76
CA ARG A 40 4.68 4.85 8.26
C ARG A 40 3.91 3.64 8.78
N MET A 41 4.54 2.47 8.82
CA MET A 41 3.92 1.25 9.32
C MET A 41 3.67 1.33 10.83
N VAL A 42 4.62 1.86 11.61
CA VAL A 42 4.44 2.06 13.06
C VAL A 42 3.28 3.00 13.34
N ILE A 43 3.22 4.15 12.66
CA ILE A 43 2.12 5.13 12.82
C ILE A 43 0.78 4.48 12.46
N ALA A 44 0.71 3.77 11.33
CA ALA A 44 -0.51 3.08 10.90
C ALA A 44 -0.94 2.00 11.91
N SER A 45 -0.01 1.19 12.42
CA SER A 45 -0.28 0.17 13.43
C SER A 45 -0.80 0.79 14.73
N VAL A 46 -0.19 1.87 15.22
CA VAL A 46 -0.64 2.56 16.44
C VAL A 46 -2.05 3.13 16.24
N LEU A 47 -2.32 3.81 15.13
CA LEU A 47 -3.63 4.38 14.83
C LEU A 47 -4.72 3.29 14.72
N ILE A 48 -4.41 2.17 14.06
CA ILE A 48 -5.34 1.04 13.95
C ILE A 48 -5.60 0.39 15.31
N LEU A 49 -4.55 0.19 16.13
CA LEU A 49 -4.71 -0.37 17.48
C LEU A 49 -5.56 0.54 18.37
N LEU A 50 -5.33 1.86 18.31
CA LEU A 50 -6.17 2.84 18.99
C LEU A 50 -7.62 2.75 18.50
N PHE A 51 -7.84 2.72 17.18
CA PHE A 51 -9.18 2.59 16.60
C PHE A 51 -9.90 1.32 17.07
N ILE A 52 -9.21 0.18 17.08
CA ILE A 52 -9.78 -1.09 17.57
C ILE A 52 -10.13 -1.00 19.05
N LYS A 53 -9.26 -0.40 19.88
CA LYS A 53 -9.53 -0.19 21.31
C LYS A 53 -10.74 0.72 21.52
N PHE A 54 -10.86 1.81 20.76
CA PHE A 54 -12.01 2.72 20.83
C PHE A 54 -13.32 2.05 20.38
N ARG A 55 -13.27 1.21 19.34
CA ARG A 55 -14.43 0.48 18.83
C ARG A 55 -14.73 -0.83 19.57
N LYS A 56 -13.90 -1.21 20.55
CA LYS A 56 -14.01 -2.47 21.32
C LYS A 56 -14.14 -3.70 20.41
N ILE A 57 -13.38 -3.74 19.32
CA ILE A 57 -13.43 -4.85 18.37
C ILE A 57 -12.62 -6.02 18.95
N ASN A 58 -13.23 -7.20 19.04
CA ASN A 58 -12.55 -8.41 19.49
C ASN A 58 -11.57 -8.89 18.40
N ILE A 59 -10.26 -8.86 18.70
CA ILE A 59 -9.21 -9.39 17.82
C ILE A 59 -8.95 -10.84 18.20
N THR A 60 -9.85 -11.75 17.84
CA THR A 60 -9.62 -13.19 17.98
C THR A 60 -9.24 -13.76 16.63
N ILE A 61 -7.98 -14.16 16.49
CA ILE A 61 -7.47 -14.77 15.26
C ILE A 61 -6.76 -16.08 15.59
N ASN A 62 -6.97 -17.09 14.74
CA ASN A 62 -6.25 -18.36 14.83
C ASN A 62 -4.79 -18.15 14.39
N PHE A 63 -3.85 -18.91 14.96
CA PHE A 63 -2.43 -18.88 14.62
C PHE A 63 -2.18 -19.05 13.11
N LYS A 64 -2.94 -19.93 12.45
CA LYS A 64 -2.85 -20.12 10.99
C LYS A 64 -3.19 -18.85 10.21
N THR A 65 -4.16 -18.07 10.67
CA THR A 65 -4.54 -16.77 10.06
C THR A 65 -3.48 -15.72 10.34
N LEU A 66 -2.93 -15.71 11.57
CA LEU A 66 -1.84 -14.81 11.93
C LEU A 66 -0.64 -14.99 11.00
N VAL A 67 -0.20 -16.24 10.76
CA VAL A 67 0.93 -16.53 9.85
C VAL A 67 0.64 -16.03 8.42
N LYS A 68 -0.57 -16.29 7.90
CA LYS A 68 -0.94 -15.80 6.56
C LYS A 68 -0.88 -14.28 6.45
N PHE A 69 -1.38 -13.57 7.46
CA PHE A 69 -1.34 -12.11 7.50
C PHE A 69 0.08 -11.57 7.67
N SER A 70 0.94 -12.24 8.44
CA SER A 70 2.35 -11.87 8.55
C SER A 70 3.07 -11.98 7.20
N VAL A 71 2.85 -13.07 6.45
CA VAL A 71 3.44 -13.23 5.11
C VAL A 71 2.95 -12.14 4.14
N ALA A 72 1.63 -11.89 4.12
CA ALA A 72 1.07 -10.81 3.30
C ALA A 72 1.63 -9.44 3.70
N GLY A 73 1.78 -9.19 5.00
CA GLY A 73 2.37 -7.96 5.53
C GLY A 73 3.83 -7.76 5.11
N ILE A 74 4.64 -8.82 5.14
CA ILE A 74 6.04 -8.78 4.66
C ILE A 74 6.10 -8.45 3.17
N LEU A 75 5.27 -9.09 2.35
CA LEU A 75 5.20 -8.80 0.91
C LEU A 75 4.83 -7.33 0.64
N ILE A 76 3.83 -6.81 1.35
CA ILE A 76 3.42 -5.40 1.23
C ILE A 76 4.54 -4.46 1.70
N ALA A 77 5.23 -4.79 2.79
CA ALA A 77 6.35 -3.99 3.28
C ALA A 77 7.50 -3.92 2.27
N LEU A 78 7.89 -5.07 1.70
CA LEU A 78 8.91 -5.15 0.65
C LEU A 78 8.51 -4.35 -0.59
N HIS A 79 7.24 -4.44 -0.99
CA HIS A 79 6.71 -3.65 -2.09
C HIS A 79 6.86 -2.15 -1.83
N TRP A 80 6.47 -1.65 -0.66
CA TRP A 80 6.62 -0.23 -0.34
C TRP A 80 8.08 0.22 -0.24
N ILE A 81 8.96 -0.61 0.32
CA ILE A 81 10.39 -0.28 0.42
C ILE A 81 10.99 -0.14 -0.99
N THR A 82 10.75 -1.13 -1.86
CA THR A 82 11.26 -1.09 -3.24
C THR A 82 10.67 0.05 -4.05
N PHE A 83 9.38 0.37 -3.85
CA PHE A 83 8.73 1.53 -4.44
C PHE A 83 9.43 2.85 -4.05
N PHE A 84 9.59 3.14 -2.76
CA PHE A 84 10.24 4.38 -2.33
C PHE A 84 11.74 4.41 -2.66
N GLU A 85 12.42 3.28 -2.66
CA GLU A 85 13.83 3.20 -3.06
C GLU A 85 13.96 3.53 -4.55
N SER A 86 13.11 3.00 -5.42
CA SER A 86 13.12 3.33 -6.85
C SER A 86 12.89 4.82 -7.15
N ILE A 87 12.04 5.47 -6.34
CA ILE A 87 11.79 6.91 -6.43
C ILE A 87 13.08 7.68 -6.09
N LYS A 88 13.70 7.35 -4.95
CA LYS A 88 14.95 7.98 -4.48
C LYS A 88 16.16 7.78 -5.40
N GLN A 89 16.22 6.64 -6.09
CA GLN A 89 17.33 6.31 -6.99
C GLN A 89 17.16 6.86 -8.41
N SER A 90 15.94 7.22 -8.82
CA SER A 90 15.65 7.70 -10.18
C SER A 90 14.91 9.04 -10.16
N ASN A 91 13.58 9.00 -10.20
CA ASN A 91 12.67 10.09 -9.88
C ASN A 91 11.23 9.56 -9.85
N ILE A 92 10.33 10.41 -9.36
CA ILE A 92 8.89 10.12 -9.26
C ILE A 92 8.28 9.70 -10.61
N SER A 93 8.64 10.37 -11.71
CA SER A 93 8.07 10.14 -13.04
C SER A 93 8.44 8.76 -13.59
N ILE A 94 9.71 8.36 -13.50
CA ILE A 94 10.19 7.06 -13.97
C ILE A 94 9.58 5.94 -13.11
N ALA A 95 9.59 6.10 -11.78
CA ALA A 95 9.01 5.10 -10.88
C ALA A 95 7.52 4.86 -11.16
N LEU A 96 6.74 5.92 -11.38
CA LEU A 96 5.31 5.82 -11.73
C LEU A 96 5.08 5.25 -13.13
N ALA A 97 5.90 5.62 -14.12
CA ALA A 97 5.83 5.03 -15.46
C ALA A 97 6.07 3.52 -15.40
N MET A 98 7.08 3.07 -14.66
CA MET A 98 7.34 1.64 -14.45
C MET A 98 6.21 0.98 -13.65
N PHE A 99 5.64 1.64 -12.64
CA PHE A 99 4.50 1.11 -11.89
C PHE A 99 3.29 0.81 -12.80
N SER A 100 3.07 1.61 -13.86
CA SER A 100 1.99 1.38 -14.82
C SER A 100 2.16 0.09 -15.65
N THR A 101 3.38 -0.44 -15.75
CA THR A 101 3.66 -1.73 -16.39
C THR A 101 3.24 -2.93 -15.53
N GLY A 102 2.73 -2.71 -14.31
CA GLY A 102 2.26 -3.77 -13.42
C GLY A 102 1.22 -4.68 -14.06
N ALA A 103 0.30 -4.14 -14.87
CA ALA A 103 -0.70 -4.94 -15.60
C ALA A 103 -0.06 -5.85 -16.65
N PHE A 104 1.01 -5.38 -17.32
CA PHE A 104 1.76 -6.17 -18.28
C PHE A 104 2.45 -7.36 -17.61
N PHE A 105 3.13 -7.15 -16.48
CA PHE A 105 3.71 -8.24 -15.70
C PHE A 105 2.66 -9.17 -15.10
N ALA A 106 1.53 -8.62 -14.63
CA ALA A 106 0.43 -9.43 -14.12
C ALA A 106 -0.13 -10.36 -15.20
N ALA A 107 -0.38 -9.87 -16.41
CA ALA A 107 -0.87 -10.69 -17.53
C ALA A 107 0.11 -11.81 -17.92
N LEU A 108 1.42 -11.62 -17.72
CA LEU A 108 2.44 -12.65 -17.96
C LEU A 108 2.50 -13.68 -16.82
N ILE A 109 2.25 -13.25 -15.58
CA ILE A 109 2.29 -14.10 -14.38
C ILE A 109 0.98 -14.87 -14.19
N GLU A 110 -0.16 -14.27 -14.52
CA GLU A 110 -1.51 -14.83 -14.32
C GLU A 110 -1.66 -16.28 -14.84
N PRO A 111 -1.18 -16.66 -16.05
CA PRO A 111 -1.22 -18.04 -16.53
C PRO A 111 -0.47 -19.06 -15.67
N LEU A 112 0.54 -18.63 -14.90
CA LEU A 112 1.33 -19.51 -14.03
C LEU A 112 0.58 -19.86 -12.73
N PHE A 113 -0.31 -18.99 -12.26
CA PHE A 113 -1.00 -19.14 -10.98
C PHE A 113 -2.49 -19.50 -11.12
N PHE A 114 -3.15 -19.05 -12.18
CA PHE A 114 -4.62 -19.09 -12.31
C PHE A 114 -5.12 -19.89 -13.52
N LYS A 115 -4.39 -20.95 -13.90
CA LYS A 115 -4.73 -21.80 -15.05
C LYS A 115 -6.23 -22.04 -15.24
#